data_AF-A0A6G8I2E3-F1
#
_entry.id   AF-A0A6G8I2E3-F1
#
_cell.length_a   1.000
_cell.length_b   1.000
_cell.length_c   1.000
_cell.angle_alpha   90.00
_cell.angle_beta   90.00
_cell.angle_gamma   90.00
#
_symmetry.space_group_name_H-M   'P 1'
#
loop_
_entity.id
_entity.type
_entity.pdbx_description
1 polymer ?
#
loop_
_entity_poly.entity_id
_entity_poly.type
_entity_poly.pdbx_seq_one_letter_code
_entity_poly.pdbx_strand_id
1 'polypeptide(L)'
;MKMIKVQTGGKLYIAGEYAILTPGQTAIIKNIPIHMTAVVKEAKDISLFSDMFDYAVGMTPDSKYVLIQQTIVTLFDYLGKSIEEMPAFSLKIIGKMERDGKKFGIGSSGSVTVLTLKALSAFYELNLSADLLFKLASYTLLKLGDNGSMGDIACIAYDDLVAFTSFNRQKVAKWIEKESIQEVLNKDWGYQIEVITPALPCEFLVGWTMQPSISKDMINLVKSAISQEFLAATEKEVQICKQALQTGDKESVKKALQNVSDLLLGLSSAIYNDKLLALKAAEDGLDVIAKSSGSGGGDCGIAISFNREDSQELIKRWQEVGIELLDMEELA
;
A
#
# COMPACT_ATOMS: atom_id res chain seq x y z
N MET A 1 16.75 -23.48 -18.54
CA MET A 1 16.18 -22.13 -18.66
C MET A 1 15.68 -21.71 -17.30
N LYS A 2 16.31 -20.68 -16.73
CA LYS A 2 15.90 -20.11 -15.44
C LYS A 2 14.47 -19.56 -15.54
N MET A 3 13.60 -19.99 -14.63
CA MET A 3 12.25 -19.44 -14.47
C MET A 3 12.10 -19.04 -13.01
N ILE A 4 11.77 -17.78 -12.77
CA ILE A 4 11.49 -17.23 -11.45
C ILE A 4 10.02 -16.87 -11.38
N LYS A 5 9.36 -17.22 -10.27
CA LYS A 5 8.00 -16.81 -9.95
C LYS A 5 8.00 -16.14 -8.59
N VAL A 6 7.53 -14.91 -8.52
CA VAL A 6 7.39 -14.14 -7.28
C VAL A 6 6.02 -13.49 -7.20
N GLN A 7 5.64 -13.08 -5.99
CA GLN A 7 4.36 -12.44 -5.71
C GLN A 7 4.53 -11.23 -4.78
N THR A 8 3.55 -10.34 -4.87
CA THR A 8 3.35 -9.21 -3.95
C THR A 8 1.87 -9.04 -3.65
N GLY A 9 1.55 -8.79 -2.38
CA GLY A 9 0.19 -8.51 -1.95
C GLY A 9 -0.27 -7.10 -2.28
N GLY A 10 -1.47 -6.79 -1.81
CA GLY A 10 -1.97 -5.42 -1.69
C GLY A 10 -1.65 -4.84 -0.32
N LYS A 11 -2.23 -3.69 -0.02
CA LYS A 11 -2.13 -3.02 1.28
C LYS A 11 -3.39 -2.24 1.61
N LEU A 12 -3.71 -2.17 2.89
CA LEU A 12 -4.74 -1.29 3.44
C LEU A 12 -4.19 -0.51 4.64
N TYR A 13 -4.58 0.76 4.74
CA TYR A 13 -4.25 1.57 5.90
C TYR A 13 -5.19 1.20 7.05
N ILE A 14 -4.61 1.02 8.24
CA ILE A 14 -5.34 0.88 9.49
C ILE A 14 -5.51 2.24 10.14
N ALA A 15 -4.45 3.04 10.21
CA ALA A 15 -4.47 4.37 10.80
C ALA A 15 -3.39 5.28 10.19
N GLY A 16 -3.56 6.60 10.34
CA GLY A 16 -2.59 7.62 9.89
C GLY A 16 -2.88 8.20 8.50
N GLU A 17 -4.03 7.88 7.91
CA GLU A 17 -4.39 8.38 6.58
C GLU A 17 -4.42 9.91 6.53
N TYR A 18 -3.99 10.47 5.39
CA TYR A 18 -3.76 11.89 5.15
C TYR A 18 -2.66 12.54 6.00
N ALA A 19 -2.58 12.26 7.30
CA ALA A 19 -1.51 12.75 8.15
C ALA A 19 -0.14 12.28 7.66
N ILE A 20 -0.06 11.02 7.18
CA ILE A 20 1.14 10.42 6.58
C ILE A 20 1.71 11.15 5.35
N LEU A 21 0.96 12.08 4.76
CA LEU A 21 1.45 12.98 3.70
C LEU A 21 2.34 14.10 4.23
N THR A 22 2.43 14.28 5.54
CA THR A 22 3.37 15.19 6.21
C THR A 22 4.60 14.41 6.68
N PRO A 23 5.82 14.85 6.37
CA PRO A 23 7.05 14.20 6.85
C PRO A 23 7.08 14.08 8.37
N GLY A 24 7.54 12.94 8.87
CA GLY A 24 7.63 12.63 10.31
C GLY A 24 6.34 12.07 10.93
N GLN A 25 5.22 12.04 10.20
CA GLN A 25 4.00 11.36 10.64
C GLN A 25 4.07 9.86 10.38
N THR A 26 3.33 9.09 11.17
CA THR A 26 3.30 7.63 11.16
C THR A 26 1.96 7.09 10.67
N ALA A 27 1.98 5.94 9.99
CA ALA A 27 0.79 5.19 9.61
C ALA A 27 0.97 3.70 9.91
N ILE A 28 -0.13 3.05 10.29
CA ILE A 28 -0.20 1.59 10.44
C ILE A 28 -0.83 1.02 9.18
N ILE A 29 -0.17 0.06 8.53
CA ILE A 29 -0.55 -0.44 7.21
C ILE A 29 -0.41 -1.95 7.20
N LYS A 30 -1.46 -2.64 6.77
CA LYS A 30 -1.53 -4.11 6.70
C LYS A 30 -1.40 -4.59 5.26
N ASN A 31 -0.55 -5.59 5.04
CA ASN A 31 -0.45 -6.29 3.77
C ASN A 31 -1.69 -7.15 3.54
N ILE A 32 -2.22 -7.17 2.31
CA ILE A 32 -3.42 -7.93 1.95
C ILE A 32 -3.01 -9.08 1.03
N PRO A 33 -3.34 -10.34 1.35
CA PRO A 33 -2.92 -11.54 0.62
C PRO A 33 -3.62 -11.75 -0.74
N ILE A 34 -4.11 -10.68 -1.37
CA ILE A 34 -4.58 -10.66 -2.76
C ILE A 34 -3.39 -10.33 -3.65
N HIS A 35 -2.82 -11.34 -4.28
CA HIS A 35 -1.50 -11.25 -4.92
C HIS A 35 -1.54 -10.91 -6.41
N MET A 36 -0.62 -10.04 -6.84
CA MET A 36 -0.10 -10.05 -8.20
C MET A 36 1.08 -11.01 -8.30
N THR A 37 1.27 -11.61 -9.47
CA THR A 37 2.32 -12.60 -9.73
C THR A 37 3.15 -12.18 -10.92
N ALA A 38 4.48 -12.20 -10.77
CA ALA A 38 5.42 -12.04 -11.86
C ALA A 38 6.11 -13.37 -12.17
N VAL A 39 6.22 -13.69 -13.45
CA VAL A 39 7.01 -14.81 -13.97
C VAL A 39 8.09 -14.25 -14.89
N VAL A 40 9.35 -14.46 -14.54
CA VAL A 40 10.50 -14.03 -15.33
C VAL A 40 11.22 -15.26 -15.90
N LYS A 41 11.56 -15.21 -17.19
CA LYS A 41 12.30 -16.26 -17.90
C LYS A 41 13.39 -15.66 -18.76
N GLU A 42 14.46 -16.41 -18.99
CA GLU A 42 15.44 -16.09 -20.04
C GLU A 42 14.75 -15.91 -21.40
N ALA A 43 15.15 -14.89 -22.14
CA ALA A 43 14.66 -14.62 -23.49
C ALA A 43 15.80 -14.06 -24.37
N LYS A 44 15.58 -13.99 -25.69
CA LYS A 44 16.52 -13.36 -26.62
C LYS A 44 16.47 -11.82 -26.53
N ASP A 45 15.28 -11.29 -26.29
CA ASP A 45 14.97 -9.87 -26.20
C ASP A 45 14.12 -9.61 -24.96
N ILE A 46 14.19 -8.39 -24.40
CA ILE A 46 13.32 -8.00 -23.29
C ILE A 46 11.87 -7.92 -23.78
N SER A 47 10.98 -8.64 -23.10
CA SER A 47 9.54 -8.63 -23.38
C SER A 47 8.74 -8.49 -22.08
N LEU A 48 7.83 -7.53 -22.04
CA LEU A 48 7.02 -7.17 -20.89
C LEU A 48 5.56 -7.39 -21.23
N PHE A 49 4.86 -8.20 -20.44
CA PHE A 49 3.43 -8.44 -20.56
C PHE A 49 2.76 -8.24 -19.19
N SER A 50 1.61 -7.56 -19.19
CA SER A 50 0.71 -7.44 -18.04
C SER A 50 -0.71 -7.79 -18.48
N ASP A 51 -1.44 -8.59 -17.68
CA ASP A 51 -2.86 -8.91 -17.93
C ASP A 51 -3.81 -7.72 -17.75
N MET A 52 -3.28 -6.55 -17.38
CA MET A 52 -3.96 -5.26 -17.49
C MET A 52 -4.14 -4.82 -18.95
N PHE A 53 -3.34 -5.36 -19.88
CA PHE A 53 -3.32 -5.00 -21.30
C PHE A 53 -3.38 -6.24 -22.20
N ASP A 54 -3.69 -6.04 -23.47
CA ASP A 54 -3.89 -7.08 -24.49
C ASP A 54 -2.66 -7.28 -25.40
N TYR A 55 -1.53 -6.63 -25.10
CA TYR A 55 -0.30 -6.70 -25.87
C TYR A 55 0.94 -6.68 -24.97
N ALA A 56 2.08 -7.14 -25.52
CA ALA A 56 3.39 -7.08 -24.88
C ALA A 56 4.28 -6.02 -25.53
N VAL A 57 5.25 -5.49 -24.78
CA VAL A 57 6.19 -4.46 -25.24
C VAL A 57 7.64 -4.85 -24.91
N GLY A 58 8.60 -4.15 -25.51
CA GLY A 58 10.00 -4.18 -25.06
C GLY A 58 10.32 -3.01 -24.13
N MET A 59 11.55 -2.49 -24.21
CA MET A 59 11.99 -1.29 -23.48
C MET A 59 11.81 0.02 -24.27
N THR A 60 11.27 -0.04 -25.50
CA THR A 60 10.83 1.17 -26.21
C THR A 60 9.69 1.84 -25.43
N PRO A 61 9.72 3.17 -25.20
CA PRO A 61 8.74 3.84 -24.36
C PRO A 61 7.29 3.54 -24.74
N ASP A 62 6.52 3.07 -23.75
CA ASP A 62 5.10 2.82 -23.88
C ASP A 62 4.36 3.43 -22.68
N SER A 63 3.31 4.21 -22.95
CA SER A 63 2.60 4.97 -21.92
C SER A 63 1.85 4.10 -20.91
N LYS A 64 1.44 2.89 -21.30
CA LYS A 64 0.74 1.92 -20.42
C LYS A 64 1.74 1.12 -19.58
N TYR A 65 2.95 0.91 -20.08
CA TYR A 65 4.02 0.17 -19.39
C TYR A 65 5.04 1.06 -18.68
N VAL A 66 4.88 2.38 -18.70
CA VAL A 66 5.84 3.36 -18.16
C VAL A 66 6.33 3.03 -16.74
N LEU A 67 5.44 2.59 -15.85
CA LEU A 67 5.81 2.25 -14.48
C LEU A 67 6.73 1.02 -14.43
N ILE A 68 6.41 -0.04 -15.18
CA ILE A 68 7.23 -1.26 -15.24
C ILE A 68 8.58 -0.94 -15.91
N GLN A 69 8.56 -0.22 -17.05
CA GLN A 69 9.77 0.18 -17.76
C GLN A 69 10.69 1.04 -16.88
N GLN A 70 10.14 2.05 -16.20
CA GLN A 70 10.94 2.90 -15.32
C GLN A 70 11.47 2.14 -14.11
N THR A 71 10.73 1.17 -13.57
CA THR A 71 11.22 0.30 -12.49
C THR A 71 12.44 -0.51 -12.94
N ILE A 72 12.41 -1.07 -14.15
CA ILE A 72 13.53 -1.82 -14.74
C ILE A 72 14.74 -0.89 -14.93
N VAL A 73 14.52 0.29 -15.51
CA VAL A 73 15.57 1.32 -15.69
C VAL A 73 16.18 1.71 -14.35
N THR A 74 15.37 1.95 -13.32
CA THR A 74 15.87 2.29 -11.98
C THR A 74 16.74 1.18 -11.39
N LEU A 75 16.37 -0.10 -11.55
CA LEU A 75 17.21 -1.21 -11.10
C LEU A 75 18.54 -1.25 -11.86
N PHE A 76 18.51 -1.05 -13.17
CA PHE A 76 19.72 -1.11 -14.00
C PHE A 76 20.65 0.08 -13.75
N ASP A 77 20.10 1.28 -13.58
CA ASP A 77 20.82 2.48 -13.13
C ASP A 77 21.51 2.22 -11.78
N TYR A 78 20.82 1.56 -10.84
CA TYR A 78 21.38 1.18 -9.54
C TYR A 78 22.56 0.21 -9.67
N LEU A 79 22.48 -0.75 -10.60
CA LEU A 79 23.56 -1.68 -10.91
C LEU A 79 24.71 -1.04 -11.71
N GLY A 80 24.53 0.19 -12.21
CA GLY A 80 25.49 0.84 -13.10
C GLY A 80 25.61 0.12 -14.44
N LYS A 81 24.51 -0.44 -14.95
CA LYS A 81 24.44 -1.24 -16.16
C LYS A 81 23.46 -0.65 -17.17
N SER A 82 23.85 -0.66 -18.45
CA SER A 82 22.91 -0.39 -19.54
C SER A 82 22.00 -1.60 -19.77
N ILE A 83 20.89 -1.39 -20.49
CA ILE A 83 19.95 -2.46 -20.82
C ILE A 83 20.64 -3.56 -21.64
N GLU A 84 21.58 -3.18 -22.53
CA GLU A 84 22.32 -4.08 -23.42
C GLU A 84 23.35 -4.93 -22.68
N GLU A 85 23.82 -4.49 -21.51
CA GLU A 85 24.74 -5.27 -20.66
C GLU A 85 24.04 -6.35 -19.85
N MET A 86 22.71 -6.27 -19.71
CA MET A 86 21.93 -7.17 -18.87
C MET A 86 21.38 -8.35 -19.67
N PRO A 87 21.44 -9.59 -19.15
CA PRO A 87 20.79 -10.73 -19.80
C PRO A 87 19.30 -10.48 -20.03
N ALA A 88 18.86 -10.64 -21.27
CA ALA A 88 17.47 -10.38 -21.67
C ALA A 88 16.48 -11.39 -21.05
N PHE A 89 15.25 -10.93 -20.84
CA PHE A 89 14.21 -11.71 -20.16
C PHE A 89 12.79 -11.41 -20.67
N SER A 90 11.90 -12.39 -20.54
CA SER A 90 10.46 -12.14 -20.61
C SER A 90 9.90 -11.99 -19.19
N LEU A 91 9.24 -10.87 -18.90
CA LEU A 91 8.49 -10.61 -17.67
C LEU A 91 7.00 -10.67 -17.96
N LYS A 92 6.30 -11.63 -17.34
CA LYS A 92 4.85 -11.77 -17.39
C LYS A 92 4.24 -11.45 -16.03
N ILE A 93 3.41 -10.42 -15.95
CA ILE A 93 2.67 -10.03 -14.75
C ILE A 93 1.19 -10.42 -14.93
N ILE A 94 0.64 -11.10 -13.94
CA ILE A 94 -0.77 -11.53 -13.89
C ILE A 94 -1.36 -11.34 -12.49
N GLY A 95 -2.69 -11.39 -12.38
CA GLY A 95 -3.41 -11.26 -11.12
C GLY A 95 -3.76 -9.83 -10.79
N LYS A 96 -4.19 -9.06 -11.81
CA LYS A 96 -4.70 -7.69 -11.61
C LYS A 96 -5.69 -7.61 -10.44
N MET A 97 -5.47 -6.63 -9.56
CA MET A 97 -6.25 -6.41 -8.34
C MET A 97 -7.55 -5.64 -8.62
N GLU A 98 -8.38 -6.22 -9.47
CA GLU A 98 -9.69 -5.71 -9.87
C GLU A 98 -10.68 -6.86 -10.10
N ARG A 99 -11.97 -6.54 -10.00
CA ARG A 99 -13.09 -7.41 -10.38
C ARG A 99 -14.06 -6.61 -11.23
N ASP A 100 -14.50 -7.19 -12.34
CA ASP A 100 -15.43 -6.55 -13.29
C ASP A 100 -15.02 -5.13 -13.73
N GLY A 101 -13.71 -4.94 -13.96
CA GLY A 101 -13.11 -3.67 -14.36
C GLY A 101 -13.03 -2.62 -13.25
N LYS A 102 -13.39 -2.97 -12.01
CA LYS A 102 -13.29 -2.09 -10.84
C LYS A 102 -12.12 -2.50 -9.95
N LYS A 103 -11.24 -1.55 -9.67
CA LYS A 103 -10.11 -1.74 -8.76
C LYS A 103 -10.61 -1.94 -7.32
N PHE A 104 -9.89 -2.75 -6.55
CA PHE A 104 -10.18 -2.95 -5.13
C PHE A 104 -9.71 -1.78 -4.23
N GLY A 105 -8.75 -0.96 -4.70
CA GLY A 105 -8.14 0.12 -3.89
C GLY A 105 -6.95 -0.33 -3.02
N ILE A 106 -6.46 -1.56 -3.21
CA ILE A 106 -5.40 -2.16 -2.39
C ILE A 106 -3.95 -1.87 -2.86
N GLY A 107 -3.73 -0.80 -3.65
CA GLY A 107 -2.38 -0.32 -3.98
C GLY A 107 -1.66 -1.04 -5.15
N SER A 108 -2.35 -1.25 -6.27
CA SER A 108 -1.77 -1.97 -7.43
C SER A 108 -0.52 -1.32 -8.03
N SER A 109 -0.41 0.02 -8.04
CA SER A 109 0.78 0.73 -8.55
C SER A 109 2.02 0.46 -7.70
N GLY A 110 1.88 0.56 -6.38
CA GLY A 110 2.97 0.22 -5.46
C GLY A 110 3.36 -1.26 -5.57
N SER A 111 2.35 -2.13 -5.68
CA SER A 111 2.59 -3.57 -5.74
C SER A 111 3.28 -4.00 -7.04
N VAL A 112 2.93 -3.45 -8.21
CA VAL A 112 3.60 -3.81 -9.46
C VAL A 112 5.05 -3.32 -9.51
N THR A 113 5.34 -2.20 -8.86
CA THR A 113 6.70 -1.64 -8.73
C THR A 113 7.58 -2.56 -7.90
N VAL A 114 7.13 -2.92 -6.69
CA VAL A 114 7.85 -3.86 -5.82
C VAL A 114 7.95 -5.25 -6.45
N LEU A 115 6.90 -5.72 -7.13
CA LEU A 115 6.87 -7.01 -7.81
C LEU A 115 7.94 -7.10 -8.90
N THR A 116 8.07 -6.06 -9.71
CA THR A 116 9.07 -5.99 -10.79
C THR A 116 10.49 -6.06 -10.21
N LEU A 117 10.76 -5.31 -9.15
CA LEU A 117 12.06 -5.35 -8.44
C LEU A 117 12.33 -6.72 -7.80
N LYS A 118 11.35 -7.32 -7.10
CA LYS A 118 11.48 -8.67 -6.52
C LYS A 118 11.77 -9.71 -7.60
N ALA A 119 11.08 -9.63 -8.72
CA ALA A 119 11.21 -10.59 -9.81
C ALA A 119 12.61 -10.53 -10.45
N LEU A 120 13.09 -9.31 -10.73
CA LEU A 120 14.42 -9.11 -11.30
C LEU A 120 15.54 -9.33 -10.28
N SER A 121 15.32 -9.02 -9.00
CA SER A 121 16.25 -9.35 -7.94
C SER A 121 16.50 -10.86 -7.86
N ALA A 122 15.44 -11.66 -7.89
CA ALA A 122 15.56 -13.12 -7.90
C ALA A 122 16.11 -13.65 -9.23
N PHE A 123 15.73 -13.06 -10.37
CA PHE A 123 16.23 -13.46 -11.69
C PHE A 123 17.72 -13.17 -11.90
N TYR A 124 18.24 -12.07 -11.35
CA TYR A 124 19.65 -11.70 -11.42
C TYR A 124 20.44 -12.07 -10.14
N GLU A 125 19.84 -12.81 -9.20
CA GLU A 125 20.48 -13.27 -7.94
C GLU A 125 21.06 -12.12 -7.08
N LEU A 126 20.37 -10.97 -7.09
CA LEU A 126 20.81 -9.76 -6.39
C LEU A 126 20.51 -9.77 -4.88
N ASN A 127 19.53 -10.57 -4.44
CA ASN A 127 19.09 -10.68 -3.04
C ASN A 127 18.84 -9.31 -2.38
N LEU A 128 18.02 -8.46 -3.02
CA LEU A 128 17.71 -7.13 -2.49
C LEU A 128 16.93 -7.25 -1.17
N SER A 129 17.32 -6.48 -0.16
CA SER A 129 16.60 -6.41 1.12
C SER A 129 15.25 -5.69 0.98
N ALA A 130 14.33 -5.90 1.93
CA ALA A 130 13.06 -5.18 1.98
C ALA A 130 13.26 -3.64 2.00
N ASP A 131 14.24 -3.15 2.76
CA ASP A 131 14.60 -1.73 2.80
C ASP A 131 15.08 -1.21 1.44
N LEU A 132 15.93 -1.96 0.73
CA LEU A 132 16.42 -1.56 -0.58
C LEU A 132 15.31 -1.64 -1.64
N LEU A 133 14.42 -2.63 -1.57
CA LEU A 133 13.20 -2.68 -2.39
C LEU A 133 12.33 -1.44 -2.14
N PHE A 134 12.15 -1.04 -0.88
CA PHE A 134 11.41 0.17 -0.52
C PHE A 134 12.05 1.42 -1.13
N LYS A 135 13.36 1.61 -0.98
CA LYS A 135 14.05 2.80 -1.52
C LYS A 135 14.02 2.83 -3.05
N LEU A 136 14.26 1.70 -3.73
CA LEU A 136 14.24 1.64 -5.21
C LEU A 136 12.84 1.87 -5.78
N ALA A 137 11.81 1.28 -5.18
CA ALA A 137 10.43 1.51 -5.59
C ALA A 137 10.02 2.97 -5.33
N SER A 138 10.34 3.52 -4.15
CA SER A 138 10.07 4.92 -3.82
C SER A 138 10.82 5.88 -4.75
N TYR A 139 12.08 5.60 -5.08
CA TYR A 139 12.88 6.36 -6.06
C TYR A 139 12.17 6.38 -7.42
N THR A 140 11.71 5.22 -7.88
CA THR A 140 10.99 5.08 -9.17
C THR A 140 9.75 5.95 -9.19
N LEU A 141 8.92 5.88 -8.15
CA LEU A 141 7.68 6.66 -8.05
C LEU A 141 7.94 8.17 -7.96
N LEU A 142 8.90 8.60 -7.13
CA LEU A 142 9.28 10.01 -7.02
C LEU A 142 9.84 10.55 -8.34
N LYS A 143 10.63 9.76 -9.08
CA LYS A 143 11.15 10.12 -10.41
C LYS A 143 10.03 10.30 -11.44
N LEU A 144 8.92 9.57 -11.28
CA LEU A 144 7.70 9.71 -12.09
C LEU A 144 6.76 10.84 -11.59
N GLY A 145 7.16 11.59 -10.56
CA GLY A 145 6.38 12.70 -10.02
C GLY A 145 5.24 12.28 -9.09
N ASP A 146 5.26 11.04 -8.59
CA ASP A 146 4.32 10.62 -7.54
C ASP A 146 4.57 11.41 -6.25
N ASN A 147 3.49 11.71 -5.54
CA ASN A 147 3.51 12.50 -4.31
C ASN A 147 2.79 11.82 -3.14
N GLY A 148 2.45 10.54 -3.29
CA GLY A 148 1.93 9.70 -2.21
C GLY A 148 2.95 9.54 -1.08
N SER A 149 2.54 8.96 0.04
CA SER A 149 3.39 8.88 1.22
C SER A 149 4.55 7.88 1.10
N MET A 150 4.43 6.92 0.17
CA MET A 150 5.23 5.69 0.05
C MET A 150 4.95 4.63 1.14
N GLY A 151 3.91 4.80 1.95
CA GLY A 151 3.53 3.80 2.96
C GLY A 151 3.01 2.49 2.35
N ASP A 152 2.39 2.56 1.17
CA ASP A 152 2.03 1.38 0.40
C ASP A 152 3.27 0.56 -0.01
N ILE A 153 4.32 1.23 -0.49
CA ILE A 153 5.60 0.60 -0.80
C ILE A 153 6.22 -0.04 0.44
N ALA A 154 6.23 0.66 1.58
CA ALA A 154 6.78 0.13 2.83
C ALA A 154 6.10 -1.19 3.22
N CYS A 155 4.77 -1.19 3.26
CA CYS A 155 3.98 -2.36 3.59
C CYS A 155 4.18 -3.52 2.60
N ILE A 156 4.19 -3.25 1.29
CA ILE A 156 4.32 -4.31 0.27
C ILE A 156 5.76 -4.86 0.19
N ALA A 157 6.78 -4.02 0.43
CA ALA A 157 8.18 -4.45 0.42
C ALA A 157 8.52 -5.35 1.63
N TYR A 158 7.96 -5.04 2.80
CA TYR A 158 8.12 -5.84 4.01
C TYR A 158 7.15 -7.02 4.06
N ASP A 159 6.02 -6.95 3.34
CA ASP A 159 4.98 -7.98 3.27
C ASP A 159 4.44 -8.37 4.66
N ASP A 160 4.19 -7.35 5.49
CA ASP A 160 3.79 -7.51 6.89
C ASP A 160 2.89 -6.34 7.35
N LEU A 161 2.38 -6.42 8.57
CA LEU A 161 1.81 -5.30 9.30
C LEU A 161 2.93 -4.37 9.73
N VAL A 162 2.93 -3.12 9.25
CA VAL A 162 4.01 -2.16 9.51
C VAL A 162 3.50 -0.85 10.11
N ALA A 163 4.30 -0.28 10.99
CA ALA A 163 4.31 1.16 11.26
C ALA A 163 5.32 1.83 10.33
N PHE A 164 4.86 2.73 9.48
CA PHE A 164 5.70 3.52 8.58
C PHE A 164 5.69 4.99 8.99
N THR A 165 6.86 5.52 9.34
CA THR A 165 7.08 6.95 9.58
C THR A 165 7.63 7.59 8.31
N SER A 166 6.90 8.57 7.77
CA SER A 166 7.20 9.09 6.43
C SER A 166 8.35 10.10 6.41
N PHE A 167 8.98 10.22 5.25
CA PHE A 167 10.12 11.11 5.00
C PHE A 167 9.76 12.34 4.17
N ASN A 168 10.70 13.27 4.03
CA ASN A 168 10.54 14.44 3.18
C ASN A 168 10.72 14.08 1.69
N ARG A 169 9.63 13.68 1.04
CA ARG A 169 9.58 13.31 -0.38
C ARG A 169 10.06 14.40 -1.32
N GLN A 170 9.76 15.67 -1.04
CA GLN A 170 10.24 16.80 -1.87
C GLN A 170 11.76 16.97 -1.78
N LYS A 171 12.33 16.73 -0.60
CA LYS A 171 13.79 16.74 -0.40
C LYS A 171 14.45 15.62 -1.20
N VAL A 172 13.90 14.41 -1.14
CA VAL A 172 14.41 13.26 -1.88
C VAL A 172 14.26 13.46 -3.39
N ALA A 173 13.11 13.97 -3.87
CA ALA A 173 12.92 14.28 -5.29
C ALA A 173 13.98 15.27 -5.81
N LYS A 174 14.33 16.30 -5.03
CA LYS A 174 15.42 17.24 -5.38
C LYS A 174 16.80 16.56 -5.44
N TRP A 175 17.03 15.51 -4.66
CA TRP A 175 18.26 14.71 -4.77
C TRP A 175 18.24 13.87 -6.05
N ILE A 176 17.11 13.22 -6.36
CA ILE A 176 16.90 12.43 -7.58
C ILE A 176 17.18 13.26 -8.86
N GLU A 177 16.81 14.53 -8.87
CA GLU A 177 17.06 15.44 -10.01
C GLU A 177 18.55 15.80 -10.22
N LYS A 178 19.39 15.68 -9.19
CA LYS A 178 20.73 16.30 -9.16
C LYS A 178 21.87 15.33 -8.94
N GLU A 179 21.59 14.17 -8.36
CA GLU A 179 22.59 13.23 -7.86
C GLU A 179 22.39 11.86 -8.50
N SER A 180 23.45 11.05 -8.55
CA SER A 180 23.36 9.67 -9.02
C SER A 180 22.46 8.83 -8.11
N ILE A 181 21.86 7.77 -8.64
CA ILE A 181 21.01 6.87 -7.85
C ILE A 181 21.76 6.28 -6.65
N GLN A 182 23.05 5.95 -6.79
CA GLN A 182 23.87 5.44 -5.69
C GLN A 182 24.02 6.49 -4.57
N GLU A 183 24.30 7.74 -4.90
CA GLU A 183 24.38 8.83 -3.92
C GLU A 183 23.04 9.04 -3.20
N VAL A 184 21.93 9.05 -3.94
CA VAL A 184 20.60 9.24 -3.37
C VAL A 184 20.23 8.10 -2.43
N LEU A 185 20.42 6.85 -2.83
CA LEU A 185 20.06 5.67 -2.01
C LEU A 185 20.93 5.55 -0.75
N ASN A 186 22.19 5.99 -0.80
CA ASN A 186 23.10 5.96 0.35
C ASN A 186 22.84 7.04 1.40
N LYS A 187 22.03 8.07 1.09
CA LYS A 187 21.63 9.06 2.10
C LYS A 187 20.63 8.48 3.09
N ASP A 188 20.61 9.07 4.28
CA ASP A 188 19.50 8.94 5.20
C ASP A 188 18.32 9.80 4.73
N TRP A 189 17.23 9.14 4.38
CA TRP A 189 15.99 9.79 3.94
C TRP A 189 15.14 10.23 5.15
N GLY A 190 15.38 9.68 6.34
CA GLY A 190 14.65 9.99 7.56
C GLY A 190 13.27 9.33 7.65
N TYR A 191 13.08 8.16 7.03
CA TYR A 191 11.90 7.31 7.28
C TYR A 191 12.21 6.25 8.34
N GLN A 192 11.16 5.63 8.87
CA GLN A 192 11.25 4.43 9.69
C GLN A 192 10.21 3.41 9.22
N ILE A 193 10.56 2.13 9.20
CA ILE A 193 9.63 1.03 8.93
C ILE A 193 9.85 0.00 10.05
N GLU A 194 8.80 -0.22 10.84
CA GLU A 194 8.81 -1.18 11.95
C GLU A 194 7.72 -2.23 11.70
N VAL A 195 8.09 -3.51 11.73
CA VAL A 195 7.10 -4.60 11.73
C VAL A 195 6.42 -4.63 13.09
N ILE A 196 5.09 -4.69 13.09
CA ILE A 196 4.27 -4.84 14.29
C ILE A 196 3.83 -6.29 14.36
N THR A 197 4.18 -6.98 15.44
CA THR A 197 3.60 -8.28 15.79
C THR A 197 2.48 -8.04 16.80
N PRO A 198 1.20 -8.19 16.41
CA PRO A 198 0.09 -8.05 17.34
C PRO A 198 0.16 -9.13 18.43
N ALA A 199 -0.07 -8.71 19.69
CA ALA A 199 -0.21 -9.60 20.83
C ALA A 199 -1.69 -9.81 21.21
N LEU A 200 -2.59 -9.62 20.24
CA LEU A 200 -4.04 -9.63 20.44
C LEU A 200 -4.69 -10.58 19.42
N PRO A 201 -5.33 -11.69 19.86
CA PRO A 201 -6.13 -12.50 18.96
C PRO A 201 -7.31 -11.68 18.43
N CYS A 202 -7.29 -11.38 17.14
CA CYS A 202 -8.35 -10.66 16.45
C CYS A 202 -8.39 -11.01 14.97
N GLU A 203 -9.57 -10.90 14.38
CA GLU A 203 -9.78 -11.06 12.94
C GLU A 203 -9.75 -9.68 12.29
N PHE A 204 -8.98 -9.54 11.20
CA PHE A 204 -8.97 -8.37 10.34
C PHE A 204 -9.82 -8.66 9.11
N LEU A 205 -10.85 -7.85 8.89
CA LEU A 205 -11.82 -8.01 7.81
C LEU A 205 -11.72 -6.84 6.83
N VAL A 206 -11.86 -7.12 5.54
CA VAL A 206 -11.84 -6.13 4.47
C VAL A 206 -13.20 -6.08 3.77
N GLY A 207 -13.91 -4.96 3.90
CA GLY A 207 -15.19 -4.72 3.24
C GLY A 207 -15.03 -3.80 2.02
N TRP A 208 -15.28 -4.31 0.82
CA TRP A 208 -15.23 -3.54 -0.43
C TRP A 208 -16.57 -2.95 -0.81
N THR A 209 -16.59 -1.64 -0.99
CA THR A 209 -17.78 -0.86 -1.34
C THR A 209 -18.19 -1.03 -2.81
N MET A 210 -17.31 -1.60 -3.65
CA MET A 210 -17.44 -1.65 -5.12
C MET A 210 -17.62 -0.28 -5.81
N GLN A 211 -17.27 0.80 -5.10
CA GLN A 211 -17.26 2.17 -5.61
C GLN A 211 -15.80 2.60 -5.74
N PRO A 212 -15.26 2.78 -6.95
CA PRO A 212 -13.86 3.15 -7.10
C PRO A 212 -13.62 4.55 -6.54
N SER A 213 -12.51 4.73 -5.83
CA SER A 213 -11.99 6.04 -5.42
C SER A 213 -10.68 6.35 -6.13
N ILE A 214 -10.46 7.62 -6.47
CA ILE A 214 -9.21 8.10 -7.04
C ILE A 214 -8.44 8.84 -5.94
N SER A 215 -7.42 8.19 -5.38
CA SER A 215 -6.68 8.74 -4.24
C SER A 215 -6.11 10.13 -4.50
N LYS A 216 -5.66 10.44 -5.72
CA LYS A 216 -5.13 11.76 -6.09
C LYS A 216 -6.19 12.86 -5.95
N ASP A 217 -7.43 12.58 -6.35
CA ASP A 217 -8.53 13.54 -6.30
C ASP A 217 -8.95 13.79 -4.85
N MET A 218 -9.03 12.72 -4.06
CA MET A 218 -9.30 12.80 -2.62
C MET A 218 -8.22 13.57 -1.87
N ILE A 219 -6.93 13.34 -2.16
CA ILE A 219 -5.83 14.11 -1.57
C ILE A 219 -5.98 15.59 -1.91
N ASN A 220 -6.24 15.93 -3.17
CA ASN A 220 -6.41 17.33 -3.57
C ASN A 220 -7.61 18.00 -2.88
N LEU A 221 -8.68 17.24 -2.65
CA LEU A 221 -9.87 17.72 -1.95
C LEU A 221 -9.59 18.07 -0.48
N VAL A 222 -8.83 17.23 0.23
CA VAL A 222 -8.67 17.37 1.69
C VAL A 222 -7.39 18.07 2.11
N LYS A 223 -6.40 18.23 1.21
CA LYS A 223 -5.07 18.75 1.55
C LYS A 223 -5.10 20.10 2.27
N SER A 224 -6.02 21.00 1.91
CA SER A 224 -6.16 22.31 2.55
C SER A 224 -6.77 22.26 3.96
N ALA A 225 -7.45 21.17 4.31
CA ALA A 225 -8.07 20.96 5.62
C ALA A 225 -7.10 20.33 6.64
N ILE A 226 -5.94 19.83 6.20
CA ILE A 226 -4.93 19.21 7.07
C ILE A 226 -4.28 20.30 7.94
N SER A 227 -4.68 20.38 9.20
CA SER A 227 -4.16 21.32 10.19
C SER A 227 -3.11 20.69 11.11
N GLN A 228 -2.36 21.50 11.87
CA GLN A 228 -1.41 20.98 12.86
C GLN A 228 -2.10 20.20 13.98
N GLU A 229 -3.33 20.59 14.34
CA GLU A 229 -4.15 19.91 15.33
C GLU A 229 -4.56 18.52 14.82
N PHE A 230 -4.99 18.40 13.56
CA PHE A 230 -5.28 17.10 12.94
C PHE A 230 -4.04 16.21 12.91
N LEU A 231 -2.88 16.76 12.53
CA LEU A 231 -1.62 16.02 12.49
C LEU A 231 -1.19 15.53 13.88
N ALA A 232 -1.23 16.40 14.88
CA ALA A 232 -0.85 16.05 16.25
C ALA A 232 -1.82 15.02 16.88
N ALA A 233 -3.12 15.19 16.65
CA ALA A 233 -4.14 14.26 17.14
C ALA A 233 -4.01 12.89 16.47
N THR A 234 -3.86 12.86 15.13
CA THR A 234 -3.71 11.60 14.39
C THR A 234 -2.45 10.85 14.80
N GLU A 235 -1.29 11.53 14.89
CA GLU A 235 -0.03 10.91 15.33
C GLU A 235 -0.17 10.28 16.72
N LYS A 236 -0.80 11.00 17.66
CA LYS A 236 -1.04 10.49 19.00
C LYS A 236 -1.84 9.19 18.97
N GLU A 237 -2.96 9.16 18.25
CA GLU A 237 -3.82 7.97 18.21
C GLU A 237 -3.16 6.81 17.43
N VAL A 238 -2.35 7.10 16.41
CA VAL A 238 -1.52 6.10 15.71
C VAL A 238 -0.53 5.44 16.68
N GLN A 239 0.19 6.22 17.50
CA GLN A 239 1.14 5.66 18.46
C GLN A 239 0.44 4.86 19.57
N ILE A 240 -0.73 5.31 20.04
CA ILE A 240 -1.55 4.53 20.99
C ILE A 240 -1.98 3.21 20.35
N CYS A 241 -2.48 3.22 19.12
CA CYS A 241 -2.90 2.01 18.41
C CYS A 241 -1.73 1.04 18.20
N LYS A 242 -0.57 1.54 17.74
CA LYS A 242 0.65 0.73 17.57
C LYS A 242 1.03 0.03 18.87
N GLN A 243 1.13 0.78 19.97
CA GLN A 243 1.49 0.23 21.28
C GLN A 243 0.45 -0.79 21.75
N ALA A 244 -0.85 -0.47 21.61
CA ALA A 244 -1.94 -1.33 22.04
C ALA A 244 -1.98 -2.67 21.29
N LEU A 245 -1.72 -2.67 19.98
CA LEU A 245 -1.56 -3.89 19.19
C LEU A 245 -0.41 -4.75 19.72
N GLN A 246 0.74 -4.15 20.05
CA GLN A 246 1.91 -4.87 20.56
C GLN A 246 1.74 -5.38 22.00
N THR A 247 0.92 -4.73 22.82
CA THR A 247 0.68 -5.13 24.22
C THR A 247 -0.58 -5.95 24.43
N GLY A 248 -1.40 -6.18 23.39
CA GLY A 248 -2.65 -6.92 23.53
C GLY A 248 -3.79 -6.12 24.17
N ASP A 249 -3.75 -4.79 24.13
CA ASP A 249 -4.77 -3.93 24.76
C ASP A 249 -5.92 -3.63 23.80
N LYS A 250 -6.93 -4.52 23.83
CA LYS A 250 -8.14 -4.43 22.99
C LYS A 250 -8.84 -3.08 23.07
N GLU A 251 -9.09 -2.58 24.28
CA GLU A 251 -9.88 -1.37 24.48
C GLU A 251 -9.15 -0.14 23.94
N SER A 252 -7.83 -0.08 24.11
CA SER A 252 -7.00 0.98 23.52
C SER A 252 -6.96 0.90 22.00
N VAL A 253 -6.93 -0.29 21.39
CA VAL A 253 -7.05 -0.45 19.92
C VAL A 253 -8.39 0.12 19.43
N LYS A 254 -9.51 -0.30 20.02
CA LYS A 254 -10.86 0.18 19.63
C LYS A 254 -10.97 1.69 19.76
N LYS A 255 -10.55 2.23 20.90
CA LYS A 255 -10.63 3.67 21.17
C LYS A 255 -9.77 4.49 20.21
N ALA A 256 -8.52 4.07 19.97
CA ALA A 256 -7.62 4.78 19.07
C ALA A 256 -8.15 4.78 17.63
N LEU A 257 -8.63 3.64 17.13
CA LEU A 257 -9.20 3.55 15.77
C LEU A 257 -10.52 4.31 15.63
N GLN A 258 -11.34 4.35 16.68
CA GLN A 258 -12.53 5.21 16.71
C GLN A 258 -12.14 6.68 16.62
N ASN A 259 -11.17 7.13 17.42
CA ASN A 259 -10.70 8.52 17.37
C ASN A 259 -10.10 8.88 16.00
N VAL A 260 -9.32 7.99 15.38
CA VAL A 260 -8.82 8.18 14.00
C VAL A 260 -9.98 8.27 13.00
N SER A 261 -11.00 7.42 13.14
CA SER A 261 -12.20 7.50 12.31
C SER A 261 -12.91 8.85 12.43
N ASP A 262 -13.06 9.36 13.65
CA ASP A 262 -13.72 10.64 13.92
C ASP A 262 -12.90 11.83 13.41
N LEU A 263 -11.57 11.76 13.51
CA LEU A 263 -10.66 12.75 12.91
C LEU A 263 -10.79 12.78 11.38
N LEU A 264 -10.92 11.63 10.73
CA LEU A 264 -11.15 11.56 9.28
C LEU A 264 -12.52 12.12 8.88
N LEU A 265 -13.58 11.81 9.63
CA LEU A 265 -14.92 12.39 9.43
C LEU A 265 -14.89 13.92 9.58
N GLY A 266 -14.18 14.43 10.59
CA GLY A 266 -14.01 15.87 10.82
C GLY A 266 -13.13 16.56 9.79
N LEU A 267 -12.21 15.84 9.14
CA LEU A 267 -11.34 16.38 8.10
C LEU A 267 -12.13 16.67 6.81
N SER A 268 -12.99 15.75 6.39
CA SER A 268 -13.88 15.95 5.23
C SER A 268 -14.99 14.91 5.18
N SER A 269 -16.23 15.36 4.93
CA SER A 269 -17.37 14.47 4.69
C SER A 269 -17.20 13.57 3.46
N ALA A 270 -16.34 13.94 2.50
CA ALA A 270 -16.10 13.12 1.31
C ALA A 270 -15.33 11.82 1.60
N ILE A 271 -14.63 11.73 2.74
CA ILE A 271 -13.87 10.52 3.11
C ILE A 271 -14.83 9.37 3.43
N TYR A 272 -15.97 9.65 4.04
CA TYR A 272 -17.00 8.67 4.36
C TYR A 272 -18.24 8.92 3.50
N ASN A 273 -18.31 8.23 2.36
CA ASN A 273 -19.52 8.18 1.56
C ASN A 273 -20.58 7.28 2.24
N ASP A 274 -21.80 7.25 1.68
CA ASP A 274 -22.92 6.48 2.25
C ASP A 274 -22.59 5.00 2.50
N LYS A 275 -21.82 4.36 1.61
CA LYS A 275 -21.41 2.96 1.77
C LYS A 275 -20.40 2.79 2.90
N LEU A 276 -19.41 3.67 3.03
CA LEU A 276 -18.43 3.62 4.13
C LEU A 276 -19.08 3.97 5.47
N LEU A 277 -20.08 4.85 5.49
CA LEU A 277 -20.89 5.12 6.68
C LEU A 277 -21.70 3.88 7.09
N ALA A 278 -22.35 3.21 6.13
CA ALA A 278 -23.06 1.96 6.39
C ALA A 278 -22.11 0.83 6.85
N LEU A 279 -20.92 0.74 6.25
CA LEU A 279 -19.86 -0.19 6.65
C LEU A 279 -19.51 -0.01 8.12
N LYS A 280 -19.27 1.23 8.53
CA LYS A 280 -18.93 1.59 9.90
C LYS A 280 -20.10 1.32 10.85
N ALA A 281 -21.31 1.76 10.50
CA ALA A 281 -22.50 1.59 11.34
C ALA A 281 -22.85 0.11 11.61
N ALA A 282 -22.43 -0.81 10.74
CA ALA A 282 -22.65 -2.24 10.93
C ALA A 282 -21.97 -2.80 12.19
N GLU A 283 -20.98 -2.11 12.77
CA GLU A 283 -20.30 -2.51 14.01
C GLU A 283 -21.16 -2.36 15.27
N ASP A 284 -22.30 -1.66 15.20
CA ASP A 284 -23.10 -1.32 16.39
C ASP A 284 -23.53 -2.56 17.18
N GLY A 285 -23.24 -2.54 18.48
CA GLY A 285 -23.51 -3.64 19.40
C GLY A 285 -22.58 -4.87 19.27
N LEU A 286 -21.56 -4.84 18.41
CA LEU A 286 -20.59 -5.92 18.22
C LEU A 286 -19.23 -5.61 18.90
N ASP A 287 -18.44 -6.62 19.23
CA ASP A 287 -17.05 -6.46 19.68
C ASP A 287 -16.08 -6.24 18.50
N VAL A 288 -16.38 -5.20 17.71
CA VAL A 288 -15.70 -4.84 16.47
C VAL A 288 -15.34 -3.35 16.49
N ILE A 289 -14.30 -2.97 15.74
CA ILE A 289 -14.07 -1.58 15.32
C ILE A 289 -13.82 -1.52 13.82
N ALA A 290 -14.58 -0.69 13.11
CA ALA A 290 -14.62 -0.52 11.68
C ALA A 290 -14.42 0.95 11.28
N LYS A 291 -13.74 1.14 10.15
CA LYS A 291 -13.44 2.47 9.59
C LYS A 291 -13.16 2.38 8.09
N SER A 292 -13.17 3.54 7.43
CA SER A 292 -12.60 3.70 6.09
C SER A 292 -11.10 3.34 6.09
N SER A 293 -10.60 2.83 4.98
CA SER A 293 -9.17 2.58 4.76
C SER A 293 -8.64 3.34 3.54
N GLY A 294 -7.48 3.98 3.70
CA GLY A 294 -6.84 4.73 2.62
C GLY A 294 -7.48 6.10 2.41
N SER A 295 -7.69 6.51 1.15
CA SER A 295 -8.28 7.83 0.86
C SER A 295 -9.76 7.93 1.22
N GLY A 296 -10.48 6.81 1.36
CA GLY A 296 -11.94 6.85 1.48
C GLY A 296 -12.62 7.37 0.21
N GLY A 297 -13.90 7.75 0.34
CA GLY A 297 -14.76 8.11 -0.79
C GLY A 297 -15.21 6.93 -1.65
N GLY A 298 -14.81 5.70 -1.29
CA GLY A 298 -15.02 4.47 -2.03
C GLY A 298 -14.04 3.39 -1.55
N ASP A 299 -13.61 2.52 -2.46
CA ASP A 299 -12.68 1.41 -2.24
C ASP A 299 -13.12 0.52 -1.07
N CYS A 300 -12.31 0.40 -0.03
CA CYS A 300 -12.53 -0.52 1.09
C CYS A 300 -12.66 0.23 2.42
N GLY A 301 -13.48 -0.32 3.31
CA GLY A 301 -13.30 -0.18 4.74
C GLY A 301 -12.64 -1.43 5.32
N ILE A 302 -12.19 -1.31 6.56
CA ILE A 302 -11.62 -2.41 7.34
C ILE A 302 -12.40 -2.56 8.64
N ALA A 303 -12.31 -3.74 9.24
CA ALA A 303 -12.71 -3.96 10.61
C ALA A 303 -11.69 -4.84 11.35
N ILE A 304 -11.55 -4.59 12.66
CA ILE A 304 -10.85 -5.48 13.60
C ILE A 304 -11.92 -6.02 14.53
N SER A 305 -12.12 -7.34 14.49
CA SER A 305 -13.07 -8.07 15.31
C SER A 305 -12.36 -8.88 16.39
N PHE A 306 -12.91 -8.86 17.60
CA PHE A 306 -12.38 -9.61 18.74
C PHE A 306 -13.23 -10.83 19.09
N ASN A 307 -14.25 -11.12 18.28
CA ASN A 307 -15.18 -12.22 18.46
C ASN A 307 -15.62 -12.79 17.09
N ARG A 308 -15.51 -14.11 16.92
CA ARG A 308 -15.84 -14.77 15.64
C ARG A 308 -17.33 -14.71 15.28
N GLU A 309 -18.24 -14.79 16.26
CA GLU A 309 -19.68 -14.68 16.01
C GLU A 309 -20.02 -13.25 15.53
N ASP A 310 -19.39 -12.25 16.14
CA ASP A 310 -19.52 -10.85 15.73
C ASP A 310 -18.94 -10.61 14.33
N SER A 311 -17.85 -11.29 13.95
CA SER A 311 -17.32 -11.25 12.58
C SER A 311 -18.35 -11.77 11.57
N GLN A 312 -19.00 -12.90 11.86
CA GLN A 312 -20.02 -13.45 10.96
C GLN A 312 -21.24 -12.53 10.83
N GLU A 313 -21.69 -11.94 11.94
CA GLU A 313 -22.80 -10.98 11.93
C GLU A 313 -22.42 -9.70 11.17
N LEU A 314 -21.19 -9.19 11.35
CA LEU A 314 -20.70 -8.03 10.59
C LEU A 314 -20.69 -8.29 9.09
N ILE A 315 -20.17 -9.46 8.66
CA ILE A 315 -20.13 -9.86 7.24
C ILE A 315 -21.55 -9.88 6.66
N LYS A 316 -22.52 -10.43 7.39
CA LYS A 316 -23.92 -10.45 6.97
C LYS A 316 -24.48 -9.03 6.81
N ARG A 317 -24.26 -8.16 7.79
CA ARG A 317 -24.70 -6.75 7.74
C ARG A 317 -24.08 -5.99 6.56
N TRP A 318 -22.79 -6.24 6.28
CA TRP A 318 -22.11 -5.68 5.11
C TRP A 318 -22.74 -6.14 3.79
N GLN A 319 -23.04 -7.44 3.66
CA GLN A 319 -23.69 -7.98 2.47
C GLN A 319 -25.07 -7.37 2.23
N GLU A 320 -25.87 -7.15 3.28
CA GLU A 320 -27.21 -6.53 3.20
C GLU A 320 -27.18 -5.11 2.61
N VAL A 321 -26.08 -4.37 2.79
CA VAL A 321 -25.88 -3.03 2.22
C VAL A 321 -24.99 -3.01 0.98
N GLY A 322 -24.69 -4.18 0.40
CA GLY A 322 -23.93 -4.32 -0.83
C GLY A 322 -22.44 -4.00 -0.67
N ILE A 323 -21.86 -4.36 0.48
CA ILE A 323 -20.42 -4.41 0.73
C ILE A 323 -19.97 -5.87 0.63
N GLU A 324 -18.94 -6.13 -0.17
CA GLU A 324 -18.39 -7.49 -0.34
C GLU A 324 -17.21 -7.70 0.62
N LEU A 325 -17.19 -8.84 1.32
CA LEU A 325 -15.97 -9.28 2.02
C LEU A 325 -14.91 -9.65 0.97
N LEU A 326 -13.79 -8.92 0.94
CA LEU A 326 -12.66 -9.25 0.08
C LEU A 326 -11.70 -10.24 0.72
N ASP A 327 -11.47 -10.08 2.02
CA ASP A 327 -10.48 -10.85 2.75
C ASP A 327 -10.79 -10.84 4.25
N MET A 328 -10.37 -11.91 4.93
CA MET A 328 -10.46 -12.07 6.38
C MET A 328 -9.28 -12.93 6.87
N GLU A 329 -8.53 -12.41 7.82
CA GLU A 329 -7.34 -13.07 8.38
C GLU A 329 -7.23 -12.87 9.89
N GLU A 330 -6.55 -13.78 10.58
CA GLU A 330 -6.16 -13.57 11.99
C GLU A 330 -4.90 -12.69 12.03
N LEU A 331 -4.88 -11.68 12.91
CA LEU A 331 -3.73 -10.76 13.06
C LEU A 331 -2.62 -11.29 13.99
N ALA A 332 -2.88 -12.35 14.74
CA ALA A 332 -1.95 -12.96 15.71
C ALA A 332 -1.85 -14.47 15.49
#